data_AF-A0A5A7RYF3-F1
#
_entry.id   AF-A0A5A7RYF3-F1
#
_cell.length_a   1.000
_cell.length_b   1.000
_cell.length_c   1.000
_cell.angle_alpha   90.00
_cell.angle_beta   90.00
_cell.angle_gamma   90.00
#
_symmetry.space_group_name_H-M   'P 1'
#
loop_
_entity.id
_entity.type
_entity.pdbx_description
1 polymer ?
#
loop_
_entity_poly.entity_id
_entity_poly.type
_entity_poly.pdbx_seq_one_letter_code
_entity_poly.pdbx_strand_id
1 'polypeptide(L)'
;PFLEDGGAIGGILASRISSSLHLGTLDYERILSRNTIRLFLFAHALSLFVFSLVGLFVYISSHIMGIRTLSLQNLLTVSIISGQMLTILIDAVTYTVSVYSFRKGIDPDNVTIPIITSVIDLLGASCLIGVLILFNLV
;
A
#
# COMPACT_ATOMS: atom_id res chain seq x y z
N PRO A 1 0.91 11.24 6.87
CA PRO A 1 -0.16 10.50 6.16
C PRO A 1 0.36 9.44 5.18
N PHE A 2 1.19 9.76 4.18
CA PHE A 2 1.50 8.81 3.09
C PHE A 2 1.99 7.42 3.54
N LEU A 3 3.02 7.35 4.40
CA LEU A 3 3.55 6.07 4.89
C LEU A 3 2.52 5.33 5.77
N GLU A 4 1.87 6.05 6.66
CA GLU A 4 0.85 5.52 7.57
C GLU A 4 -0.34 4.91 6.81
N ASP A 5 -0.85 5.62 5.81
CA ASP A 5 -1.97 5.18 4.97
C ASP A 5 -1.58 3.96 4.10
N GLY A 6 -0.34 3.94 3.59
CA GLY A 6 0.22 2.75 2.96
C GLY A 6 0.25 1.55 3.92
N GLY A 7 0.68 1.80 5.17
CA GLY A 7 0.68 0.82 6.27
C GLY A 7 -0.69 0.23 6.52
N ALA A 8 -1.69 1.10 6.64
CA ALA A 8 -3.09 0.70 6.85
C ALA A 8 -3.63 -0.15 5.68
N ILE A 9 -3.35 0.22 4.43
CA ILE A 9 -3.75 -0.57 3.24
C ILE A 9 -3.12 -1.97 3.28
N GLY A 10 -1.83 -2.05 3.58
CA GLY A 10 -1.13 -3.34 3.70
C GLY A 10 -1.66 -4.19 4.84
N GLY A 11 -1.95 -3.61 6.01
CA GLY A 11 -2.58 -4.30 7.12
C GLY A 11 -3.97 -4.84 6.78
N ILE A 12 -4.80 -4.06 6.09
CA ILE A 12 -6.12 -4.49 5.61
C ILE A 12 -5.98 -5.67 4.63
N LEU A 13 -5.03 -5.60 3.70
CA LEU A 13 -4.79 -6.68 2.76
C LEU A 13 -4.29 -7.95 3.47
N ALA A 14 -3.37 -7.80 4.43
CA ALA A 14 -2.84 -8.89 5.23
C ALA A 14 -3.94 -9.65 5.96
N SER A 15 -4.79 -8.91 6.70
CA SER A 15 -5.92 -9.48 7.43
C SER A 15 -6.93 -10.18 6.51
N ARG A 16 -7.20 -9.61 5.33
CA ARG A 16 -8.08 -10.24 4.34
C ARG A 16 -7.49 -11.52 3.76
N ILE A 17 -6.19 -11.53 3.46
CA ILE A 17 -5.50 -12.73 2.98
C ILE A 17 -5.47 -13.79 4.09
N SER A 18 -5.12 -13.43 5.33
CA SER A 18 -5.13 -14.31 6.50
C SER A 18 -6.51 -14.96 6.69
N SER A 19 -7.57 -14.15 6.70
CA SER A 19 -8.95 -14.65 6.81
C SER A 19 -9.30 -15.60 5.65
N SER A 20 -8.92 -15.25 4.43
CA SER A 20 -9.24 -16.07 3.24
C SER A 20 -8.50 -17.41 3.24
N LEU A 21 -7.26 -17.44 3.77
CA LEU A 21 -6.48 -18.67 3.97
C LEU A 21 -7.14 -19.58 5.02
N HIS A 22 -7.51 -19.03 6.18
CA HIS A 22 -8.17 -19.80 7.25
C HIS A 22 -9.55 -20.34 6.84
N LEU A 23 -10.30 -19.60 6.01
CA LEU A 23 -11.57 -20.05 5.45
C LEU A 23 -11.40 -21.04 4.27
N GLY A 24 -10.18 -21.31 3.82
CA GLY A 24 -9.92 -22.17 2.65
C GLY A 24 -10.43 -21.59 1.33
N THR A 25 -10.74 -20.29 1.29
CA THR A 25 -11.27 -19.61 0.10
C THR A 25 -10.16 -19.08 -0.81
N LEU A 26 -8.93 -18.97 -0.29
CA LEU A 26 -7.75 -18.59 -1.06
C LEU A 26 -6.92 -19.83 -1.34
N ASP A 27 -6.85 -20.19 -2.63
CA ASP A 27 -5.96 -21.23 -3.12
C ASP A 27 -4.53 -20.69 -3.16
N TYR A 28 -3.71 -21.14 -2.20
CA TYR A 28 -2.31 -20.74 -2.07
C TYR A 28 -1.36 -21.57 -2.93
N GLU A 29 -1.83 -22.64 -3.58
CA GLU A 29 -1.04 -23.38 -4.57
C GLU A 29 -0.97 -22.61 -5.90
N ARG A 30 -1.97 -21.76 -6.16
CA ARG A 30 -2.04 -20.90 -7.34
C ARG A 30 -1.90 -19.42 -6.98
N ILE A 31 -0.70 -18.89 -7.25
CA ILE A 31 -0.31 -17.48 -6.95
C ILE A 31 -1.34 -16.45 -7.45
N LEU A 32 -1.87 -16.65 -8.66
CA LEU A 32 -2.85 -15.77 -9.30
C LEU A 32 -4.25 -16.39 -9.35
N SER A 33 -4.72 -16.91 -8.22
CA SER A 33 -6.11 -17.32 -8.09
C SER A 33 -7.05 -16.12 -8.32
N ARG A 34 -8.30 -16.40 -8.75
CA ARG A 34 -9.30 -15.35 -8.97
C ARG A 34 -9.57 -14.54 -7.70
N ASN A 35 -9.48 -15.16 -6.52
CA ASN A 35 -9.66 -14.48 -5.24
C ASN A 35 -8.46 -13.59 -4.90
N THR A 36 -7.24 -14.05 -5.14
CA THR A 36 -6.03 -13.22 -4.97
C THR A 36 -6.11 -11.95 -5.82
N ILE A 37 -6.46 -12.09 -7.11
CA ILE A 37 -6.59 -10.95 -8.02
C ILE A 37 -7.67 -9.97 -7.53
N ARG A 38 -8.81 -10.45 -7.02
CA ARG A 38 -9.85 -9.57 -6.46
C ARG A 38 -9.36 -8.79 -5.25
N LEU A 39 -8.57 -9.42 -4.37
CA LEU A 39 -8.01 -8.75 -3.20
C LEU A 39 -7.00 -7.66 -3.61
N PHE A 40 -6.13 -7.94 -4.57
CA PHE A 40 -5.19 -6.95 -5.11
C PHE A 40 -5.92 -5.80 -5.80
N LEU A 41 -6.90 -6.09 -6.66
CA LEU A 41 -7.72 -5.05 -7.30
C LEU A 41 -8.45 -4.18 -6.27
N PHE A 42 -8.94 -4.79 -5.18
CA PHE A 42 -9.54 -4.04 -4.07
C PHE A 42 -8.51 -3.13 -3.37
N ALA A 43 -7.31 -3.63 -3.08
CA ALA A 43 -6.23 -2.85 -2.48
C ALA A 43 -5.82 -1.67 -3.39
N HIS A 44 -5.70 -1.91 -4.69
CA HIS A 44 -5.41 -0.88 -5.69
C HIS A 44 -6.50 0.19 -5.81
N ALA A 45 -7.77 -0.21 -5.81
CA ALA A 45 -8.89 0.72 -5.83
C ALA A 45 -8.95 1.57 -4.55
N LEU A 46 -8.72 0.95 -3.39
CA LEU A 46 -8.66 1.64 -2.10
C LEU A 46 -7.47 2.62 -2.06
N SER A 47 -6.30 2.16 -2.50
CA SER A 47 -5.09 2.97 -2.64
C SER A 47 -5.30 4.19 -3.52
N LEU A 48 -5.91 4.03 -4.70
CA LEU A 48 -6.19 5.13 -5.61
C LEU A 48 -7.05 6.21 -4.93
N PHE A 49 -8.09 5.78 -4.21
CA PHE A 49 -8.97 6.68 -3.47
C PHE A 49 -8.22 7.40 -2.33
N VAL A 50 -7.53 6.64 -1.47
CA VAL A 50 -6.82 7.17 -0.29
C VAL A 50 -5.71 8.13 -0.70
N PHE A 51 -4.83 7.76 -1.63
CA PHE A 51 -3.72 8.62 -2.03
C PHE A 51 -4.16 9.86 -2.80
N SER A 52 -5.31 9.83 -3.47
CA SER A 52 -5.94 11.04 -4.02
C SER A 52 -6.34 12.01 -2.90
N LEU A 53 -6.93 11.50 -1.82
CA LEU A 53 -7.28 12.30 -0.65
C LEU A 53 -6.03 12.85 0.06
N VAL A 54 -4.97 12.04 0.17
CA VAL A 54 -3.69 12.49 0.75
C VAL A 54 -3.12 13.67 -0.04
N GLY A 55 -3.07 13.59 -1.37
CA GLY A 55 -2.56 14.68 -2.22
C GLY A 55 -3.40 15.96 -2.07
N LEU A 56 -4.73 15.83 -2.03
CA LEU A 56 -5.64 16.94 -1.81
C LEU A 56 -5.46 17.56 -0.41
N PHE A 57 -5.32 16.73 0.61
CA PHE A 57 -5.12 17.17 2.00
C PHE A 57 -3.81 17.94 2.16
N VAL A 58 -2.72 17.49 1.54
CA VAL A 58 -1.44 18.20 1.53
C VAL A 58 -1.58 19.58 0.88
N TYR A 59 -2.31 19.68 -0.23
CA TYR A 59 -2.54 20.96 -0.90
C TYR A 59 -3.32 21.94 -0.01
N ILE A 60 -4.45 21.50 0.56
CA ILE A 60 -5.32 22.34 1.40
C ILE A 60 -4.57 22.78 2.66
N SER A 61 -3.91 21.85 3.35
CA SER A 61 -3.15 22.16 4.58
C SER A 61 -2.02 23.15 4.29
N SER A 62 -1.25 22.95 3.23
CA SER A 62 -0.17 23.87 2.84
C SER A 62 -0.68 25.27 2.52
N HIS A 63 -1.84 25.37 1.86
CA HIS A 63 -2.48 26.65 1.54
C HIS A 63 -2.95 27.40 2.79
N ILE A 64 -3.58 26.69 3.73
CA ILE A 64 -4.02 27.26 5.02
C ILE A 64 -2.82 27.74 5.84
N MET A 65 -1.70 27.00 5.80
CA MET A 65 -0.48 27.33 6.53
C MET A 65 0.39 28.39 5.84
N GLY A 66 0.04 28.83 4.63
CA GLY A 66 0.83 29.80 3.87
C GLY A 66 2.20 29.28 3.41
N ILE A 67 2.38 27.95 3.35
CA ILE A 67 3.64 27.32 2.94
C ILE A 67 3.68 27.28 1.40
N ARG A 68 4.82 27.65 0.80
CA ARG A 68 5.00 27.50 -0.64
C ARG A 68 5.06 26.01 -0.99
N THR A 69 4.07 25.54 -1.73
CA THR A 69 3.87 24.14 -2.13
C THR A 69 3.93 23.99 -3.65
N LEU A 70 4.10 22.74 -4.11
CA LEU A 70 3.87 22.36 -5.50
C LEU A 70 2.41 22.64 -5.92
N SER A 71 2.17 22.65 -7.23
CA SER A 71 0.82 22.73 -7.78
C SER A 71 -0.03 21.52 -7.34
N LEU A 72 -1.35 21.72 -7.25
CA LEU A 72 -2.29 20.64 -6.93
C LEU A 72 -2.11 19.43 -7.87
N GLN A 73 -1.92 19.69 -9.17
CA GLN A 73 -1.70 18.64 -10.17
C GLN A 73 -0.46 17.80 -9.85
N ASN A 74 0.65 18.43 -9.47
CA ASN A 74 1.89 17.72 -9.14
C ASN A 74 1.73 16.92 -7.85
N LEU A 75 1.09 17.48 -6.82
CA LEU A 75 0.83 16.76 -5.57
C LEU A 75 -0.05 15.52 -5.77
N LEU A 76 -1.14 15.65 -6.54
CA LEU A 76 -2.01 14.52 -6.87
C LEU A 76 -1.26 13.46 -7.69
N THR A 77 -0.50 13.89 -8.71
CA THR A 77 0.27 12.97 -9.56
C THR A 77 1.30 12.21 -8.74
N VAL A 78 2.10 12.91 -7.93
CA VAL A 78 3.11 12.28 -7.08
C VAL A 78 2.45 11.30 -6.12
N SER A 79 1.44 11.74 -5.36
CA SER A 79 0.78 10.91 -4.35
C SER A 79 0.14 9.65 -4.93
N ILE A 80 -0.58 9.78 -6.04
CA ILE A 80 -1.25 8.64 -6.69
C ILE A 80 -0.22 7.68 -7.26
N ILE A 81 0.77 8.17 -8.01
CA ILE A 81 1.77 7.30 -8.66
C ILE A 81 2.65 6.61 -7.62
N SER A 82 3.15 7.34 -6.61
CA SER A 82 3.94 6.73 -5.54
C SER A 82 3.10 5.74 -4.73
N GLY A 83 1.84 6.07 -4.46
CA GLY A 83 0.91 5.23 -3.74
C GLY A 83 0.58 3.93 -4.45
N GLN A 84 0.34 4.00 -5.77
CA GLN A 84 0.12 2.81 -6.60
C GLN A 84 1.38 1.95 -6.69
N MET A 85 2.56 2.55 -6.89
CA MET A 85 3.83 1.82 -6.87
C MET A 85 4.05 1.11 -5.53
N LEU A 86 3.81 1.80 -4.41
CA LEU A 86 3.90 1.21 -3.08
C LEU A 86 2.91 0.05 -2.91
N THR A 87 1.68 0.18 -3.43
CA THR A 87 0.65 -0.85 -3.32
C THR A 87 1.03 -2.14 -4.05
N ILE A 88 1.69 -2.04 -5.21
CA ILE A 88 2.23 -3.22 -5.93
C ILE A 88 3.24 -3.97 -5.05
N LEU A 89 4.11 -3.23 -4.36
CA LEU A 89 5.12 -3.83 -3.47
C LEU A 89 4.45 -4.48 -2.25
N ILE A 90 3.43 -3.81 -1.70
CA ILE A 90 2.62 -4.34 -0.60
C ILE A 90 1.93 -5.64 -1.02
N ASP A 91 1.32 -5.72 -2.20
CA ASP A 91 0.65 -6.94 -2.69
C ASP A 91 1.62 -8.14 -2.69
N ALA A 92 2.83 -7.94 -3.23
CA ALA A 92 3.86 -8.97 -3.31
C ALA A 92 4.32 -9.41 -1.90
N VAL A 93 4.65 -8.47 -1.03
CA VAL A 93 5.14 -8.76 0.33
C VAL A 93 4.04 -9.42 1.17
N THR A 94 2.84 -8.86 1.15
CA THR A 94 1.71 -9.37 1.93
C THR A 94 1.36 -10.80 1.53
N TYR A 95 1.25 -11.06 0.22
CA TYR A 95 0.91 -12.39 -0.27
C TYR A 95 1.99 -13.41 0.10
N THR A 96 3.25 -13.10 -0.17
CA THR A 96 4.36 -14.04 0.08
C THR A 96 4.52 -14.34 1.57
N VAL A 97 4.52 -13.32 2.43
CA VAL A 97 4.69 -13.49 3.87
C VAL A 97 3.47 -14.19 4.49
N SER A 98 2.25 -13.85 4.09
CA SER A 98 1.05 -14.50 4.62
C SER A 98 0.96 -15.97 4.22
N VAL A 99 1.19 -16.29 2.94
CA VAL A 99 1.16 -17.68 2.47
C VAL A 99 2.28 -18.50 3.13
N TYR A 100 3.48 -17.93 3.25
CA TYR A 100 4.60 -18.60 3.90
C TYR A 100 4.34 -18.87 5.38
N SER A 101 3.82 -17.87 6.11
CA SER A 101 3.47 -17.99 7.53
C SER A 101 2.41 -19.06 7.74
N PHE A 102 1.34 -19.04 6.93
CA PHE A 102 0.27 -20.02 6.99
C PHE A 102 0.76 -21.45 6.72
N ARG A 103 1.63 -21.64 5.72
CA ARG A 103 2.25 -22.96 5.43
C ARG A 103 3.13 -23.48 6.57
N LYS A 104 3.64 -22.59 7.42
CA LYS A 104 4.41 -22.94 8.62
C LYS A 104 3.53 -23.14 9.86
N GLY A 105 2.21 -23.03 9.73
CA GLY A 105 1.27 -23.11 10.85
C GLY A 105 1.33 -21.89 11.78
N ILE A 106 1.91 -20.79 11.32
CA ILE A 106 1.96 -19.52 12.05
C ILE A 106 0.82 -18.65 11.54
N ASP A 107 0.11 -17.99 12.46
CA ASP A 107 -0.92 -17.03 12.10
C ASP A 107 -0.29 -15.87 11.31
N PRO A 108 -0.68 -15.67 10.02
CA PRO A 108 -0.20 -14.56 9.22
C PRO A 108 -0.40 -13.19 9.86
N ASP A 109 -1.44 -13.00 10.66
CA ASP A 109 -1.71 -11.68 11.26
C ASP A 109 -0.65 -11.28 12.30
N ASN A 110 -0.02 -12.25 12.95
CA ASN A 110 1.04 -12.02 13.94
C ASN A 110 2.41 -11.72 13.32
N VAL A 111 2.59 -11.99 12.03
CA VAL A 111 3.90 -11.91 11.35
C VAL A 111 3.86 -10.94 10.17
N THR A 112 2.85 -11.08 9.31
CA THR A 112 2.72 -10.28 8.10
C THR A 112 2.50 -8.79 8.42
N ILE A 113 1.63 -8.45 9.37
CA ILE A 113 1.33 -7.05 9.69
C ILE A 113 2.59 -6.31 10.19
N PRO A 114 3.35 -6.81 11.19
CA PRO A 114 4.60 -6.16 11.60
C PRO A 114 5.62 -6.02 10.46
N ILE A 115 5.77 -7.06 9.62
CA ILE A 115 6.71 -7.02 8.49
C ILE A 115 6.30 -5.95 7.49
N ILE A 116 5.02 -5.87 7.12
CA ILE A 116 4.50 -4.86 6.20
C ILE A 116 4.79 -3.46 6.72
N THR A 117 4.53 -3.19 7.99
CA THR A 117 4.78 -1.87 8.58
C THR A 117 6.25 -1.47 8.44
N SER A 118 7.18 -2.36 8.80
CA SER A 118 8.62 -2.09 8.65
C SER A 118 9.06 -1.94 7.19
N VAL A 119 8.48 -2.74 6.29
CA VAL A 119 8.77 -2.67 4.86
C VAL A 119 8.27 -1.35 4.27
N ILE A 120 7.13 -0.85 4.71
CA ILE A 120 6.54 0.40 4.23
C ILE A 120 7.32 1.61 4.71
N ASP A 121 7.93 1.58 5.90
CA ASP A 121 8.79 2.66 6.35
C ASP A 121 9.97 2.89 5.38
N LEU A 122 10.55 1.81 4.86
CA LEU A 122 11.63 1.87 3.87
C LEU A 122 11.12 2.14 2.45
N LEU A 123 10.18 1.32 1.98
CA LEU A 123 9.71 1.35 0.58
C LEU A 123 8.80 2.55 0.33
N GLY A 124 7.98 2.96 1.28
CA GLY A 124 7.08 4.11 1.15
C GLY A 124 7.86 5.40 0.94
N ALA A 125 8.89 5.65 1.74
CA ALA A 125 9.79 6.79 1.54
C ALA A 125 10.52 6.69 0.20
N SER A 126 11.04 5.51 -0.15
CA SER A 126 11.76 5.29 -1.41
C SER A 126 10.88 5.50 -2.65
N CYS A 127 9.63 5.02 -2.65
CA CYS A 127 8.67 5.24 -3.72
C CYS A 127 8.30 6.72 -3.86
N LEU A 128 8.05 7.41 -2.75
CA LEU A 128 7.71 8.83 -2.77
C LEU A 128 8.85 9.68 -3.34
N ILE A 129 10.07 9.49 -2.82
CA ILE A 129 11.26 10.20 -3.30
C ILE A 129 11.57 9.85 -4.76
N GLY A 130 11.49 8.57 -5.12
CA GLY A 130 11.73 8.11 -6.48
C GLY A 130 10.80 8.75 -7.51
N VAL A 131 9.51 8.90 -7.16
CA VAL A 131 8.54 9.58 -8.03
C VAL A 131 8.81 11.09 -8.11
N LEU A 132 9.18 11.74 -7.00
CA LEU A 132 9.55 13.15 -7.02
C LEU A 132 10.75 13.43 -7.95
N ILE A 133 11.78 12.57 -7.91
CA ILE A 133 12.94 12.65 -8.81
C ILE A 133 12.52 12.37 -10.26
N LEU A 134 11.70 11.35 -10.50
CA LEU A 134 11.22 10.98 -11.84
C LEU A 134 10.50 12.13 -12.55
N PHE A 135 9.70 12.91 -11.80
CA PHE A 135 8.99 14.08 -12.32
C PHE A 135 9.82 15.37 -12.25
N ASN A 136 11.09 15.31 -11.84
CA ASN A 136 12.00 16.44 -11.71
C ASN A 136 11.44 17.56 -10.81
N LEU A 137 10.83 17.16 -9.70
CA LEU A 137 10.18 18.05 -8.73
C LEU A 137 11.06 18.37 -7.51
N VAL A 138 12.17 17.64 -7.37
CA VAL A 138 13.22 17.81 -6.35
C VAL A 138 14.57 17.59 -7.01
#